data_AF-A0A7W1PYC7-F1
#
_entry.id   AF-A0A7W1PYC7-F1
#
_cell.length_a   1.000
_cell.length_b   1.000
_cell.length_c   1.000
_cell.angle_alpha   90.00
_cell.angle_beta   90.00
_cell.angle_gamma   90.00
#
_symmetry.space_group_name_H-M   'P 1'
#
loop_
_entity.id
_entity.type
_entity.pdbx_description
1 polymer ?
#
loop_
_entity_poly.entity_id
_entity_poly.type
_entity_poly.pdbx_seq_one_letter_code
_entity_poly.pdbx_strand_id
1 'polypeptide(L)'
;ELDKLSKVKGISVNQVHGEEKAIEKVVQRLNPDTESMEGAAFFYACFSEGLPCVQIRAISNYVEKRNRENWDIPLAVKNLNEVGLGILTGLSG
;
A
#
# COMPACT_ATOMS: atom_id res chain seq x y z
N GLU A 1 16.49 -7.75 -0.05
CA GLU A 1 15.59 -6.64 0.30
C GLU A 1 14.11 -7.00 0.30
N LEU A 2 13.53 -7.52 -0.79
CA LEU A 2 12.10 -7.87 -0.83
C LEU A 2 11.66 -8.85 0.27
N ASP A 3 12.44 -9.89 0.56
CA ASP A 3 12.10 -10.89 1.58
C ASP A 3 12.11 -10.36 3.02
N LYS A 4 12.68 -9.17 3.24
CA LYS A 4 12.69 -8.49 4.54
C LYS A 4 11.39 -7.71 4.79
N LEU A 5 10.57 -7.51 3.76
CA LEU A 5 9.33 -6.73 3.86
C LEU A 5 8.17 -7.62 4.31
N SER A 6 7.32 -7.09 5.17
CA SER A 6 6.09 -7.75 5.58
C SER A 6 5.15 -7.93 4.38
N LYS A 7 4.71 -9.17 4.16
CA LYS A 7 3.62 -9.47 3.21
C LYS A 7 2.30 -9.19 3.90
N VAL A 8 1.43 -8.45 3.23
CA VAL A 8 0.17 -7.94 3.79
C VAL A 8 -0.99 -8.13 2.82
N LYS A 9 -2.22 -8.19 3.35
CA LYS A 9 -3.47 -8.17 2.58
C LYS A 9 -3.83 -6.72 2.24
N GLY A 10 -3.49 -6.30 1.04
CA GLY A 10 -3.85 -4.98 0.52
C GLY A 10 -5.18 -4.99 -0.25
N ILE A 11 -6.01 -3.98 -0.02
CA ILE A 11 -7.22 -3.72 -0.82
C ILE A 11 -7.04 -2.46 -1.68
N SER A 12 -7.80 -2.38 -2.77
CA SER A 12 -7.91 -1.19 -3.60
C SER A 12 -9.32 -0.62 -3.52
N VAL A 13 -9.40 0.69 -3.29
CA VAL A 13 -10.64 1.42 -3.07
C VAL A 13 -10.66 2.65 -3.97
N ASN A 14 -11.84 3.09 -4.42
CA ASN A 14 -11.94 4.36 -5.15
C ASN A 14 -11.96 5.58 -4.21
N GLN A 15 -12.19 5.34 -2.92
CA GLN A 15 -12.24 6.36 -1.88
C GLN A 15 -11.74 5.76 -0.58
N VAL A 16 -10.78 6.43 0.06
CA VAL A 16 -10.26 6.04 1.38
C VAL A 16 -11.37 6.03 2.43
N HIS A 17 -11.32 5.05 3.32
CA HIS A 17 -12.27 4.95 4.41
C HIS A 17 -11.91 5.99 5.49
N GLY A 18 -12.92 6.70 5.98
CA GLY A 18 -12.76 7.70 7.04
C GLY A 18 -14.01 7.87 7.91
N GLU A 19 -14.99 6.98 7.73
CA GLU A 19 -16.23 6.92 8.49
C GLU A 19 -16.29 5.54 9.15
N GLU A 20 -16.65 5.52 10.43
CA GLU A 20 -16.52 4.36 11.31
C GLU A 20 -17.30 3.14 10.80
N LYS A 21 -18.56 3.32 10.39
CA LYS A 21 -19.37 2.21 9.87
C LYS A 21 -18.82 1.66 8.56
N ALA A 22 -18.24 2.51 7.71
CA ALA A 22 -17.60 2.08 6.48
C ALA A 22 -16.32 1.27 6.76
N ILE A 23 -15.52 1.70 7.75
CA ILE A 23 -14.33 0.98 8.23
C ILE A 23 -14.73 -0.40 8.78
N GLU A 24 -15.73 -0.45 9.67
CA GLU A 24 -16.23 -1.71 10.23
C GLU A 24 -16.69 -2.69 9.15
N LYS A 25 -17.45 -2.21 8.15
CA LYS A 25 -17.92 -3.03 7.04
C LYS A 25 -16.79 -3.62 6.22
N VAL A 26 -15.74 -2.85 5.91
CA VAL A 26 -14.62 -3.36 5.11
C VAL A 26 -13.76 -4.34 5.91
N VAL A 27 -13.55 -4.08 7.20
CA VAL A 27 -12.85 -5.01 8.11
C VAL A 27 -13.59 -6.33 8.22
N GLN A 28 -14.91 -6.31 8.45
CA GLN A 28 -15.71 -7.53 8.53
C GLN A 28 -15.72 -8.32 7.22
N ARG A 29 -15.76 -7.63 6.08
CA ARG A 29 -15.85 -8.27 4.75
C ARG A 29 -14.52 -8.86 4.28
N LEU A 30 -13.42 -8.14 4.46
CA LEU A 30 -12.13 -8.44 3.82
C LEU A 30 -10.99 -8.67 4.80
N ASN A 31 -11.12 -8.20 6.05
CA ASN A 31 -10.07 -8.16 7.07
C ASN A 31 -8.70 -7.72 6.49
N PRO A 32 -8.63 -6.51 5.88
CA PRO A 32 -7.43 -6.04 5.20
C PRO A 32 -6.42 -5.47 6.19
N ASP A 33 -5.14 -5.56 5.83
CA ASP A 33 -4.05 -4.91 6.59
C ASP A 33 -3.81 -3.47 6.09
N THR A 34 -4.05 -3.22 4.79
CA THR A 34 -3.81 -1.91 4.17
C THR A 34 -4.85 -1.58 3.09
N GLU A 35 -5.10 -0.29 2.88
CA GLU A 35 -5.87 0.21 1.73
C GLU A 35 -5.04 1.20 0.90
N SER A 36 -5.32 1.21 -0.40
CA SER A 36 -4.78 2.16 -1.36
C SER A 36 -5.74 2.31 -2.53
N MET A 37 -5.46 3.18 -3.51
CA MET A 37 -6.40 3.41 -4.61
C MET A 37 -6.01 2.70 -5.91
N GLU A 38 -4.71 2.51 -6.16
CA GLU A 38 -4.21 2.12 -7.47
C GLU A 38 -3.84 0.63 -7.56
N GLY A 39 -3.80 -0.10 -6.44
CA GLY A 39 -3.15 -1.41 -6.40
C GLY A 39 -3.73 -2.47 -7.33
N ALA A 40 -5.06 -2.59 -7.39
CA ALA A 40 -5.73 -3.55 -8.27
C ALA A 40 -5.57 -3.17 -9.74
N ALA A 41 -5.62 -1.86 -10.07
CA ALA A 41 -5.43 -1.38 -11.43
C ALA A 41 -4.01 -1.63 -11.93
N PHE A 42 -3.00 -1.42 -11.08
CA PHE A 42 -1.60 -1.74 -11.39
C PHE A 42 -1.42 -3.23 -11.72
N PHE A 43 -1.90 -4.12 -10.83
CA PHE A 43 -1.76 -5.56 -11.07
C PHE A 43 -2.54 -6.02 -12.29
N TYR A 44 -3.74 -5.49 -12.52
CA TYR A 44 -4.52 -5.80 -13.71
C TYR A 44 -3.74 -5.47 -15.00
N ALA A 45 -3.13 -4.29 -15.08
CA ALA A 45 -2.32 -3.89 -16.23
C ALA A 45 -1.10 -4.81 -16.41
N CYS A 46 -0.32 -5.04 -15.35
CA CYS A 46 0.86 -5.91 -15.45
C CYS A 46 0.50 -7.35 -15.85
N PHE A 47 -0.56 -7.92 -15.28
CA PHE A 47 -0.99 -9.27 -15.61
C PHE A 47 -1.54 -9.38 -17.03
N SER A 48 -2.24 -8.35 -17.52
CA SER A 48 -2.73 -8.30 -18.90
C SER A 48 -1.59 -8.29 -19.91
N GLU A 49 -0.47 -7.65 -19.56
CA GLU A 49 0.75 -7.58 -20.38
C GLU A 49 1.74 -8.74 -20.11
N GLY A 50 1.41 -9.67 -19.21
CA GLY A 50 2.31 -10.78 -18.84
C GLY A 50 3.61 -10.34 -18.15
N LEU A 51 3.62 -9.16 -17.51
CA LEU A 51 4.80 -8.58 -16.88
C LEU A 51 4.94 -9.01 -15.41
N PRO A 52 6.14 -9.45 -14.97
CA PRO A 52 6.39 -9.67 -13.55
C PRO A 52 6.31 -8.34 -12.81
N CYS A 53 5.61 -8.33 -11.68
CA CYS A 53 5.34 -7.11 -10.95
C CYS A 53 5.24 -7.35 -9.44
N VAL A 54 5.50 -6.29 -8.68
CA VAL A 54 5.39 -6.26 -7.22
C VAL A 54 4.96 -4.86 -6.80
N GLN A 55 4.22 -4.76 -5.69
CA GLN A 55 3.91 -3.49 -5.06
C GLN A 55 4.60 -3.39 -3.70
N ILE A 56 5.26 -2.27 -3.48
CA ILE A 56 5.87 -1.91 -2.20
C ILE A 56 5.21 -0.61 -1.76
N ARG A 57 4.74 -0.57 -0.52
CA ARG A 57 4.05 0.58 0.04
C ARG A 57 4.62 0.89 1.42
N ALA A 58 4.72 2.17 1.72
CA ALA A 58 4.96 2.67 3.07
C ALA A 58 3.64 3.20 3.63
N ILE A 59 3.44 3.04 4.94
CA ILE A 59 2.24 3.54 5.62
C ILE A 59 2.40 5.03 5.88
N SER A 60 1.50 5.83 5.32
CA SER A 60 1.41 7.28 5.55
C SER A 60 0.57 7.64 6.77
N ASN A 61 -0.41 6.80 7.09
CA ASN A 61 -1.39 7.02 8.14
C ASN A 61 -2.18 5.72 8.40
N TYR A 62 -2.84 5.68 9.55
CA TYR A 62 -3.83 4.65 9.83
C TYR A 62 -5.19 5.01 9.22
N VAL A 63 -5.98 3.99 8.92
CA VAL A 63 -7.39 4.16 8.57
C VAL A 63 -8.15 4.41 9.86
N GLU A 64 -8.71 5.61 9.99
CA GLU A 64 -9.41 6.06 11.18
C GLU A 64 -10.51 7.06 10.78
N LYS A 65 -11.32 7.50 11.75
CA LYS A 65 -12.26 8.59 11.51
C LYS A 65 -11.49 9.80 10.98
N ARG A 66 -11.90 10.32 9.83
CA ARG A 66 -11.12 11.24 8.99
C ARG A 66 -10.36 12.30 9.78
N ASN A 67 -9.07 12.05 9.95
CA ASN A 67 -8.11 12.95 10.56
C ASN A 67 -6.88 13.06 9.66
N ARG A 68 -6.69 14.23 9.04
CA ARG A 68 -5.56 14.46 8.13
C ARG A 68 -4.29 14.91 8.85
N GLU A 69 -4.39 15.30 10.12
CA GLU A 69 -3.24 15.77 10.90
C GLU A 69 -2.26 14.63 11.22
N ASN A 70 -2.77 13.39 11.23
CA ASN A 70 -1.98 12.19 11.50
C ASN A 70 -1.24 11.64 10.27
N TRP A 71 -1.27 12.35 9.14
CA TRP A 71 -0.65 11.89 7.91
C TRP A 71 0.81 12.34 7.86
N ASP A 72 1.74 11.38 7.87
CA ASP A 72 3.16 11.64 7.70
C ASP A 72 3.62 11.17 6.31
N ILE A 73 3.17 11.92 5.30
CA ILE A 73 3.59 11.69 3.91
C ILE A 73 5.12 11.78 3.76
N PRO A 74 5.82 12.79 4.33
CA PRO A 74 7.27 12.88 4.21
C PRO A 74 8.00 11.63 4.72
N LEU A 75 7.60 11.09 5.89
CA LEU A 75 8.20 9.87 6.42
C LEU A 75 7.90 8.66 5.52
N ALA A 76 6.67 8.50 5.05
CA ALA A 76 6.31 7.39 4.17
C ALA A 76 7.11 7.43 2.86
N VAL A 77 7.25 8.59 2.24
CA VAL A 77 8.05 8.76 1.01
C VAL A 77 9.52 8.47 1.28
N LYS A 78 10.08 8.97 2.38
CA LYS A 78 11.47 8.69 2.77
C LYS A 78 11.71 7.18 2.90
N ASN A 79 10.86 6.47 3.65
CA ASN A 79 11.00 5.04 3.89
C ASN A 79 10.83 4.23 2.59
N LEU A 80 9.86 4.64 1.74
CA LEU A 80 9.64 4.00 0.46
C LEU A 80 10.85 4.15 -0.47
N ASN A 81 11.44 5.34 -0.53
CA ASN A 81 12.63 5.62 -1.34
C ASN A 81 13.85 4.84 -0.85
N GLU A 82 14.05 4.74 0.47
CA GLU A 82 15.14 3.96 1.05
C GLU A 82 15.08 2.48 0.63
N VAL A 83 13.90 1.85 0.78
CA VAL A 83 13.68 0.47 0.35
C VAL A 83 13.79 0.32 -1.17
N GLY A 84 13.21 1.24 -1.93
CA GLY A 84 13.23 1.22 -3.39
C GLY A 84 14.64 1.32 -3.96
N LEU A 85 15.44 2.26 -3.45
CA LEU A 85 16.85 2.39 -3.83
C LEU A 85 17.66 1.16 -3.44
N GLY A 86 17.41 0.58 -2.26
CA GLY A 86 18.06 -0.67 -1.83
C GLY A 86 17.78 -1.83 -2.79
N ILE A 87 16.56 -1.94 -3.31
CA ILE A 87 16.19 -2.95 -4.31
C ILE A 87 16.91 -2.68 -5.64
N LEU A 88 16.85 -1.45 -6.16
CA LEU A 88 17.45 -1.11 -7.45
C LEU A 88 18.98 -1.31 -7.46
N THR A 89 19.64 -0.89 -6.40
CA THR A 89 21.09 -1.04 -6.25
C THR A 89 21.49 -2.49 -5.98
N GLY A 90 20.69 -3.24 -5.21
CA GLY A 90 20.92 -4.67 -4.95
C GLY A 90 20.66 -5.57 -6.17
N LEU A 91 19.92 -5.09 -7.18
CA LEU A 91 19.72 -5.79 -8.46
C LEU A 91 20.85 -5.56 -9.47
N SER A 92 21.77 -4.64 -9.17
CA SER A 92 22.88 -4.25 -10.05
C SER A 92 24.17 -5.06 -9.82
N GLY A 93 24.12 -6.11 -9.00
CA GLY A 93 25.23 -7.04 -8.73
C GLY A 93 24.78 -8.48 -8.91
#